data_AF-A0A523W1S2-F1
#
_entry.id   AF-A0A523W1S2-F1
#
_cell.length_a   1.000
_cell.length_b   1.000
_cell.length_c   1.000
_cell.angle_alpha   90.00
_cell.angle_beta   90.00
_cell.angle_gamma   90.00
#
_symmetry.space_group_name_H-M   'P 1'
#
loop_
_entity.id
_entity.type
_entity.pdbx_description
1 polymer ?
#
loop_
_entity_poly.entity_id
_entity_poly.type
_entity_poly.pdbx_seq_one_letter_code
_entity_poly.pdbx_strand_id
1 'polypeptide(L)'
;MPIGLVLMRWDIKVSTEILAKYPEELIISDETLMQIYAAHEYTGEPGMISLLVGPLNIASYYTGREKPLYIILLLNLDEDADAFEGGLSDISRVIFQNFEDNAYLDMIPFLFQRLSTYPNLNEEQSLAITYLDSVNRLIINRLREEGVITKSELKIWLKDKYREGFFDVDAILMELIKKDIIKETSVKGMPSELIFLINDLFMIRRPPIKLLKNPIERGLPERFVEEYDIAIRNFYQKYRPSDEDNIKILDEVIADPQIYEILKLLRISIVTKNVLEKLRKKGVDDIDGGLKKLWDNQMIHVFQDTKGNEYYALLSDFYTSLIYPKYMLNIIIHQYGVKSKSEAVLIEYLNVLDDNYRSTKLVSEIEEE
;
A
#
# COMPACT_ATOMS: atom_id res chain seq x y z
N MET A 1 -20.00 -1.41 -0.04
CA MET A 1 -19.02 -1.36 -1.14
C MET A 1 -19.31 -0.09 -1.90
N PRO A 2 -18.28 0.69 -2.27
CA PRO A 2 -18.45 1.92 -3.01
C PRO A 2 -19.33 1.73 -4.24
N ILE A 3 -20.16 2.73 -4.52
CA ILE A 3 -21.12 2.76 -5.63
C ILE A 3 -20.41 3.06 -6.94
N GLY A 4 -19.41 3.94 -6.91
CA GLY A 4 -18.62 4.28 -8.09
C GLY A 4 -17.57 5.36 -7.83
N LEU A 5 -16.66 5.50 -8.79
CA LEU A 5 -15.62 6.51 -8.84
C LEU A 5 -15.91 7.51 -9.96
N VAL A 6 -15.75 8.79 -9.69
CA VAL A 6 -15.86 9.87 -10.68
C VAL A 6 -14.59 10.71 -10.62
N LEU A 7 -14.00 10.97 -11.78
CA LEU A 7 -12.96 11.96 -11.95
C LEU A 7 -13.58 13.19 -12.61
N MET A 8 -13.47 14.33 -11.92
CA MET A 8 -14.03 15.60 -12.35
C MET A 8 -12.95 16.67 -12.47
N ARG A 9 -13.17 17.62 -13.38
CA ARG A 9 -12.48 18.91 -13.46
C ARG A 9 -13.49 20.05 -13.51
N TRP A 10 -13.13 21.20 -12.97
CA TRP A 10 -13.89 22.43 -13.16
C TRP A 10 -13.43 23.16 -14.43
N ASP A 11 -14.36 23.48 -15.33
CA ASP A 11 -14.15 24.31 -16.52
C ASP A 11 -15.07 25.53 -16.47
N ILE A 12 -14.52 26.73 -16.72
CA ILE A 12 -15.26 28.00 -16.60
C ILE A 12 -16.46 28.07 -17.58
N LYS A 13 -16.40 27.35 -18.71
CA LYS A 13 -17.44 27.36 -19.75
C LYS A 13 -18.49 26.27 -19.54
N VAL A 14 -18.09 25.12 -19.02
CA VAL A 14 -18.94 23.93 -18.87
C VAL A 14 -19.36 23.67 -17.41
N SER A 15 -18.81 24.44 -16.47
CA SER A 15 -18.89 24.23 -15.02
C SER A 15 -18.21 22.93 -14.61
N THR A 16 -18.96 21.83 -14.43
CA THR A 16 -18.41 20.54 -14.01
C THR A 16 -18.22 19.63 -15.22
N GLU A 17 -16.97 19.26 -15.52
CA GLU A 17 -16.62 18.31 -16.57
C GLU A 17 -16.24 16.96 -15.95
N ILE A 18 -16.95 15.90 -16.31
CA ILE A 18 -16.57 14.53 -15.93
C ILE A 18 -15.54 14.04 -16.93
N LEU A 19 -14.32 13.76 -16.45
CA LEU A 19 -13.23 13.22 -17.26
C LEU A 19 -13.33 11.70 -17.40
N ALA A 20 -13.70 11.03 -16.31
CA ALA A 20 -13.91 9.59 -16.28
C ALA A 20 -14.91 9.21 -15.18
N LYS A 21 -15.58 8.08 -15.34
CA LYS A 21 -16.40 7.48 -14.29
C LYS A 21 -16.40 5.97 -14.39
N TYR A 22 -16.54 5.31 -13.26
CA TYR A 22 -16.68 3.87 -13.18
C TYR A 22 -17.67 3.48 -12.07
N PRO A 23 -18.62 2.58 -12.32
CA PRO A 23 -18.91 1.97 -13.63
C PRO A 23 -19.43 3.02 -14.65
N GLU A 24 -19.40 2.71 -15.95
CA GLU A 24 -19.74 3.68 -17.01
C GLU A 24 -21.21 4.14 -16.94
N GLU A 25 -22.08 3.27 -16.45
CA GLU A 25 -23.50 3.53 -16.22
C GLU A 25 -23.78 4.40 -14.98
N LEU A 26 -22.76 4.75 -14.19
CA LEU A 26 -22.91 5.56 -12.99
C LEU A 26 -23.58 6.90 -13.33
N ILE A 27 -24.63 7.24 -12.57
CA ILE A 27 -25.39 8.49 -12.72
C ILE A 27 -25.09 9.37 -11.51
N ILE A 28 -24.58 10.57 -11.78
CA ILE A 28 -24.38 11.63 -10.79
C ILE A 28 -24.98 12.93 -11.32
N SER A 29 -25.65 13.68 -10.45
CA SER A 29 -26.29 14.94 -10.83
C SER A 29 -25.29 16.10 -10.83
N ASP A 30 -25.50 17.07 -11.71
CA ASP A 30 -24.70 18.31 -11.75
C ASP A 30 -24.79 19.08 -10.42
N GLU A 31 -25.94 19.01 -9.74
CA GLU A 31 -26.12 19.60 -8.41
C GLU A 31 -25.16 18.98 -7.38
N THR A 32 -25.03 17.65 -7.37
CA THR A 32 -24.09 16.93 -6.52
C THR A 32 -22.64 17.33 -6.83
N LEU A 33 -22.26 17.36 -8.11
CA LEU A 33 -20.90 17.77 -8.52
C LEU A 33 -20.59 19.20 -8.09
N MET A 34 -21.56 20.11 -8.23
CA MET A 34 -21.40 21.51 -7.82
C MET A 34 -21.29 21.67 -6.30
N GLN A 35 -22.01 20.86 -5.50
CA GLN A 35 -21.85 20.84 -4.05
C GLN A 35 -20.46 20.36 -3.63
N ILE A 36 -19.93 19.32 -4.28
CA ILE A 36 -18.57 18.83 -4.04
C ILE A 36 -17.53 19.92 -4.36
N TYR A 37 -17.66 20.54 -5.53
CA TYR A 37 -16.81 21.66 -5.94
C TYR A 37 -16.84 22.80 -4.91
N ALA A 38 -18.04 23.26 -4.54
CA ALA A 38 -18.19 24.35 -3.58
C ALA A 38 -17.58 24.04 -2.21
N ALA A 39 -17.66 22.78 -1.76
CA ALA A 39 -17.08 22.36 -0.49
C ALA A 39 -15.54 22.39 -0.50
N HIS A 40 -14.90 22.00 -1.61
CA HIS A 40 -13.45 22.12 -1.78
C HIS A 40 -12.99 23.57 -1.99
N GLU A 41 -13.74 24.38 -2.73
CA GLU A 41 -13.40 25.80 -2.88
C GLU A 41 -13.52 26.57 -1.57
N TYR A 42 -14.41 26.14 -0.67
CA TYR A 42 -14.54 26.71 0.66
C TYR A 42 -13.30 26.45 1.53
N THR A 43 -12.70 25.25 1.46
CA THR A 43 -11.44 24.97 2.14
C THR A 43 -10.28 25.67 1.45
N GLY A 44 -10.30 25.70 0.11
CA GLY A 44 -9.29 26.34 -0.74
C GLY A 44 -7.93 25.62 -0.74
N GLU A 45 -7.84 24.50 -0.03
CA GLU A 45 -6.64 23.70 0.16
C GLU A 45 -6.84 22.30 -0.45
N PRO A 46 -5.78 21.70 -1.00
CA PRO A 46 -5.81 20.30 -1.40
C PRO A 46 -6.12 19.36 -0.22
N GLY A 47 -6.67 18.20 -0.52
CA GLY A 47 -6.96 17.18 0.48
C GLY A 47 -8.33 16.52 0.30
N MET A 48 -8.69 15.68 1.28
CA MET A 48 -9.98 15.00 1.29
C MET A 48 -11.03 15.82 2.04
N ILE A 49 -12.26 15.78 1.54
CA ILE A 49 -13.48 16.13 2.28
C ILE A 49 -14.45 14.95 2.27
N SER A 50 -15.28 14.91 3.30
CA SER A 50 -16.40 13.97 3.42
C SER A 50 -17.70 14.78 3.46
N LEU A 51 -18.69 14.40 2.67
CA LEU A 51 -19.98 15.09 2.61
C LEU A 51 -21.16 14.13 2.36
N LEU A 52 -22.29 14.43 2.97
CA LEU A 52 -23.56 13.75 2.74
C LEU A 52 -24.40 14.56 1.77
N VAL A 53 -24.74 13.98 0.61
CA VAL A 53 -25.58 14.61 -0.40
C VAL A 53 -26.76 13.71 -0.72
N GLY A 54 -27.93 14.06 -0.17
CA GLY A 54 -29.14 13.23 -0.29
C GLY A 54 -28.90 11.84 0.31
N PRO A 55 -29.07 10.74 -0.47
CA PRO A 55 -28.82 9.38 0.00
C PRO A 55 -27.37 8.90 -0.23
N LEU A 56 -26.44 9.78 -0.64
CA LEU A 56 -25.05 9.41 -0.91
C LEU A 56 -24.15 9.93 0.21
N ASN A 57 -23.27 9.06 0.69
CA ASN A 57 -22.06 9.51 1.38
C ASN A 57 -20.95 9.67 0.33
N ILE A 58 -20.14 10.72 0.44
CA ILE A 58 -19.16 11.08 -0.58
C ILE A 58 -17.83 11.33 0.10
N ALA A 59 -16.79 10.63 -0.37
CA ALA A 59 -15.41 10.96 -0.09
C ALA A 59 -14.81 11.60 -1.35
N SER A 60 -14.31 12.82 -1.25
CA SER A 60 -13.76 13.54 -2.40
C SER A 60 -12.40 14.11 -2.10
N TYR A 61 -11.43 13.86 -2.98
CA TYR A 61 -10.07 14.36 -2.88
C TYR A 61 -9.79 15.40 -3.98
N TYR A 62 -9.29 16.55 -3.56
CA TYR A 62 -8.90 17.66 -4.45
C TYR A 62 -7.37 17.79 -4.52
N THR A 63 -6.84 17.86 -5.75
CA THR A 63 -5.39 17.91 -6.01
C THR A 63 -4.80 19.33 -6.04
N GLY A 64 -5.58 20.36 -5.71
CA GLY A 64 -5.07 21.74 -5.65
C GLY A 64 -5.13 22.51 -6.97
N ARG A 65 -4.64 23.76 -6.91
CA ARG A 65 -4.88 24.77 -7.96
C ARG A 65 -4.06 24.59 -9.24
N GLU A 66 -2.92 23.91 -9.18
CA GLU A 66 -2.04 23.72 -10.35
C GLU A 66 -2.70 22.84 -11.41
N LYS A 67 -3.27 21.71 -10.98
CA LYS A 67 -4.16 20.86 -11.80
C LYS A 67 -5.38 20.52 -10.94
N PRO A 68 -6.51 21.24 -11.09
CA PRO A 68 -7.67 21.08 -10.23
C PRO A 68 -8.49 19.85 -10.62
N LEU A 69 -8.06 18.69 -10.12
CA LEU A 69 -8.75 17.42 -10.27
C LEU A 69 -9.49 17.07 -8.98
N TYR A 70 -10.68 16.51 -9.17
CA TYR A 70 -11.55 16.04 -8.10
C TYR A 70 -11.75 14.55 -8.29
N ILE A 71 -11.19 13.75 -7.38
CA ILE A 71 -11.37 12.30 -7.34
C ILE A 71 -12.49 12.04 -6.35
N ILE A 72 -13.61 11.52 -6.82
CA ILE A 72 -14.85 11.42 -6.05
C ILE A 72 -15.25 9.96 -5.94
N LEU A 73 -15.31 9.45 -4.72
CA LEU A 73 -15.83 8.13 -4.42
C LEU A 73 -17.25 8.27 -3.86
N LEU A 74 -18.22 7.66 -4.54
CA LEU A 74 -19.61 7.60 -4.11
C LEU A 74 -19.80 6.36 -3.26
N LEU A 75 -20.36 6.55 -2.07
CA LEU A 75 -20.51 5.55 -1.03
C LEU A 75 -21.98 5.42 -0.61
N ASN A 76 -22.32 4.28 -0.03
CA ASN A 76 -23.59 4.11 0.66
C ASN A 76 -23.57 4.88 2.01
N LEU A 77 -24.75 5.17 2.55
CA LEU A 77 -24.89 5.94 3.81
C LEU A 77 -24.26 5.26 5.03
N ASP A 78 -24.09 3.95 5.00
CA ASP A 78 -23.52 3.13 6.07
C ASP A 78 -21.99 2.99 5.98
N GLU A 79 -21.38 3.46 4.89
CA GLU A 79 -19.93 3.42 4.71
C GLU A 79 -19.27 4.66 5.31
N ASP A 80 -18.12 4.48 5.96
CA ASP A 80 -17.30 5.56 6.49
C ASP A 80 -16.42 6.16 5.38
N ALA A 81 -16.61 7.43 5.06
CA ALA A 81 -15.86 8.14 4.03
C ALA A 81 -14.39 8.35 4.42
N ASP A 82 -14.12 8.58 5.71
CA ASP A 82 -12.78 8.86 6.22
C ASP A 82 -11.86 7.63 6.13
N ALA A 83 -12.45 6.42 6.12
CA ALA A 83 -11.73 5.18 5.90
C ALA A 83 -11.05 5.08 4.51
N PHE A 84 -11.45 5.93 3.55
CA PHE A 84 -10.89 5.96 2.19
C PHE A 84 -9.85 7.05 1.97
N GLU A 85 -9.56 7.91 2.97
CA GLU A 85 -8.65 9.06 2.83
C GLU A 85 -7.28 8.69 2.25
N GLY A 86 -6.62 7.68 2.86
CA GLY A 86 -5.31 7.22 2.39
C GLY A 86 -5.36 6.62 0.99
N GLY A 87 -6.41 5.85 0.68
CA GLY A 87 -6.62 5.27 -0.64
C GLY A 87 -6.85 6.32 -1.72
N LEU A 88 -7.66 7.35 -1.43
CA LEU A 88 -7.93 8.45 -2.34
C LEU A 88 -6.67 9.29 -2.59
N SER A 89 -5.89 9.54 -1.54
CA SER A 89 -4.59 10.21 -1.65
C SER A 89 -3.65 9.41 -2.57
N ASP A 90 -3.53 8.10 -2.39
CA ASP A 90 -2.73 7.20 -3.25
C ASP A 90 -3.16 7.26 -4.72
N ILE A 91 -4.44 6.97 -5.00
CA ILE A 91 -4.89 6.93 -6.40
C ILE A 91 -4.86 8.30 -7.06
N SER A 92 -5.02 9.39 -6.30
CA SER A 92 -4.91 10.75 -6.86
C SER A 92 -3.51 11.00 -7.43
N ARG A 93 -2.46 10.51 -6.76
CA ARG A 93 -1.08 10.63 -7.24
C ARG A 93 -0.86 9.79 -8.49
N VAL A 94 -1.39 8.58 -8.54
CA VAL A 94 -1.33 7.71 -9.73
C VAL A 94 -2.03 8.37 -10.92
N ILE A 95 -3.23 8.90 -10.73
CA ILE A 95 -3.98 9.62 -11.78
C ILE A 95 -3.19 10.86 -12.24
N PHE A 96 -2.68 11.65 -11.31
CA PHE A 96 -1.93 12.87 -11.61
C PHE A 96 -0.66 12.59 -12.42
N GLN A 97 0.10 11.54 -12.06
CA GLN A 97 1.33 11.15 -12.76
C GLN A 97 1.08 10.71 -14.21
N ASN A 98 -0.08 10.12 -14.48
CA ASN A 98 -0.46 9.60 -15.79
C ASN A 98 -1.47 10.52 -16.51
N PHE A 99 -1.58 11.78 -16.06
CA PHE A 99 -2.63 12.70 -16.53
C PHE A 99 -2.36 13.24 -17.94
N GLU A 100 -1.11 13.60 -18.24
CA GLU A 100 -0.74 14.29 -19.50
C GLU A 100 -0.94 13.42 -20.75
N ASP A 101 -0.69 12.12 -20.66
CA ASP A 101 -0.85 11.17 -21.75
C ASP A 101 -2.19 10.44 -21.74
N ASN A 102 -3.07 10.76 -20.78
CA ASN A 102 -4.35 10.10 -20.52
C ASN A 102 -4.23 8.59 -20.22
N ALA A 103 -3.05 8.08 -19.88
CA ALA A 103 -2.87 6.67 -19.54
C ALA A 103 -3.69 6.26 -18.30
N TYR A 104 -4.05 7.23 -17.44
CA TYR A 104 -4.91 7.00 -16.27
C TYR A 104 -6.31 6.46 -16.63
N LEU A 105 -6.84 6.73 -17.83
CA LEU A 105 -8.21 6.35 -18.21
C LEU A 105 -8.39 4.83 -18.17
N ASP A 106 -7.42 4.10 -18.73
CA ASP A 106 -7.42 2.63 -18.75
C ASP A 106 -7.22 2.04 -17.34
N MET A 107 -6.69 2.82 -16.40
CA MET A 107 -6.43 2.42 -15.03
C MET A 107 -7.65 2.58 -14.10
N ILE A 108 -8.65 3.38 -14.49
CA ILE A 108 -9.80 3.72 -13.63
C ILE A 108 -10.51 2.49 -13.03
N PRO A 109 -10.85 1.44 -13.80
CA PRO A 109 -11.49 0.24 -13.23
C PRO A 109 -10.64 -0.42 -12.14
N PHE A 110 -9.33 -0.52 -12.37
CA PHE A 110 -8.38 -1.10 -11.43
C PHE A 110 -8.22 -0.24 -10.17
N LEU A 111 -8.10 1.08 -10.33
CA LEU A 111 -8.01 2.03 -9.21
C LEU A 111 -9.27 2.01 -8.34
N PHE A 112 -10.46 1.92 -8.97
CA PHE A 112 -11.71 1.77 -8.24
C PHE A 112 -11.76 0.45 -7.45
N GLN A 113 -11.31 -0.66 -8.04
CA GLN A 113 -11.28 -1.95 -7.35
C GLN A 113 -10.32 -1.92 -6.15
N ARG A 114 -9.13 -1.30 -6.30
CA ARG A 114 -8.18 -1.07 -5.20
C ARG A 114 -8.77 -0.20 -4.10
N LEU A 115 -9.45 0.90 -4.45
CA LEU A 115 -10.13 1.75 -3.47
C LEU A 115 -11.22 0.99 -2.72
N SER A 116 -12.01 0.19 -3.43
CA SER A 116 -13.15 -0.54 -2.86
C SER A 116 -12.73 -1.55 -1.80
N THR A 117 -11.52 -2.10 -1.90
CA THR A 117 -10.96 -3.02 -0.91
C THR A 117 -10.12 -2.32 0.16
N TYR A 118 -9.78 -1.03 -0.03
CA TYR A 118 -8.85 -0.29 0.84
C TYR A 118 -9.19 -0.35 2.34
N PRO A 119 -10.45 -0.12 2.77
CA PRO A 119 -10.80 -0.19 4.20
C PRO A 119 -10.65 -1.59 4.81
N ASN A 120 -10.62 -2.63 3.97
CA ASN A 120 -10.58 -4.04 4.38
C ASN A 120 -9.21 -4.68 4.13
N LEU A 121 -8.20 -3.90 3.78
CA LEU A 121 -6.84 -4.40 3.61
C LEU A 121 -6.33 -4.93 4.95
N ASN A 122 -5.72 -6.11 4.90
CA ASN A 122 -4.96 -6.57 6.05
C ASN A 122 -3.64 -5.80 6.17
N GLU A 123 -2.94 -6.00 7.28
CA GLU A 123 -1.68 -5.31 7.57
C GLU A 123 -0.63 -5.49 6.45
N GLU A 124 -0.47 -6.71 5.93
CA GLU A 124 0.49 -7.00 4.86
C GLU A 124 0.19 -6.19 3.59
N GLN A 125 -1.08 -6.14 3.16
CA GLN A 125 -1.49 -5.36 2.00
C GLN A 125 -1.43 -3.85 2.24
N SER A 126 -1.76 -3.41 3.46
CA SER A 126 -1.68 -2.00 3.85
C SER A 126 -0.23 -1.50 3.80
N LEU A 127 0.72 -2.26 4.38
CA LEU A 127 2.15 -1.95 4.32
C LEU A 127 2.69 -2.03 2.89
N ALA A 128 2.25 -3.01 2.11
CA ALA A 128 2.59 -3.16 0.70
C ALA A 128 2.25 -1.92 -0.13
N ILE A 129 1.00 -1.44 -0.05
CA ILE A 129 0.56 -0.24 -0.77
C ILE A 129 1.35 0.98 -0.28
N THR A 130 1.59 1.09 1.02
CA THR A 130 2.44 2.17 1.58
C THR A 130 3.80 2.21 0.92
N TYR A 131 4.46 1.05 0.78
CA TYR A 131 5.79 0.97 0.17
C TYR A 131 5.76 1.02 -1.35
N LEU A 132 4.64 0.77 -2.01
CA LEU A 132 4.51 0.94 -3.47
C LEU A 132 4.44 2.41 -3.88
N ASP A 133 3.99 3.27 -2.98
CA ASP A 133 4.07 4.70 -3.21
C ASP A 133 5.53 5.18 -3.25
N SER A 134 5.89 5.82 -4.35
CA SER A 134 7.26 6.26 -4.60
C SER A 134 7.71 7.39 -3.67
N VAL A 135 6.79 8.24 -3.21
CA VAL A 135 7.07 9.33 -2.27
C VAL A 135 7.28 8.76 -0.86
N ASN A 136 6.43 7.82 -0.42
CA ASN A 136 6.60 7.10 0.83
C ASN A 136 7.95 6.39 0.90
N ARG A 137 8.35 5.67 -0.17
CA ARG A 137 9.68 5.05 -0.22
C ARG A 137 10.81 6.06 -0.08
N LEU A 138 10.70 7.22 -0.71
CA LEU A 138 11.71 8.27 -0.59
C LEU A 138 11.82 8.79 0.83
N ILE A 139 10.69 9.05 1.50
CA ILE A 139 10.66 9.48 2.90
C ILE A 139 11.28 8.40 3.78
N ILE A 140 10.85 7.14 3.63
CA ILE A 140 11.36 6.00 4.41
C ILE A 140 12.87 5.84 4.19
N ASN A 141 13.34 5.81 2.95
CA ASN A 141 14.77 5.66 2.66
C ASN A 141 15.61 6.83 3.19
N ARG A 142 15.11 8.06 3.10
CA ARG A 142 15.75 9.23 3.70
C ARG A 142 15.88 9.09 5.22
N LEU A 143 14.82 8.60 5.86
CA LEU A 143 14.81 8.30 7.29
C LEU A 143 15.66 7.09 7.66
N ARG A 144 15.85 6.10 6.78
CA ARG A 144 16.80 4.99 7.00
C ARG A 144 18.25 5.48 7.03
N GLU A 145 18.57 6.53 6.28
CA GLU A 145 19.90 7.14 6.25
C GLU A 145 20.15 8.10 7.42
N GLU A 146 19.16 8.96 7.73
CA GLU A 146 19.35 10.04 8.70
C GLU A 146 18.69 9.79 10.06
N GLY A 147 17.71 8.89 10.13
CA GLY A 147 16.88 8.62 11.29
C GLY A 147 15.90 9.72 11.66
N VAL A 148 16.31 10.99 11.58
CA VAL A 148 15.49 12.17 11.90
C VAL A 148 15.72 13.33 10.94
N ILE A 149 14.61 13.95 10.51
CA ILE A 149 14.59 15.14 9.64
C ILE A 149 13.56 16.15 10.14
N THR A 150 13.77 17.45 9.89
CA THR A 150 12.73 18.45 10.17
C THR A 150 11.63 18.39 9.11
N LYS A 151 10.38 18.60 9.51
CA LYS A 151 9.22 18.62 8.59
C LYS A 151 9.38 19.67 7.50
N SER A 152 9.92 20.85 7.84
CA SER A 152 10.22 21.90 6.86
C SER A 152 11.29 21.50 5.85
N GLU A 153 12.38 20.86 6.29
CA GLU A 153 13.42 20.35 5.39
C GLU A 153 12.88 19.24 4.48
N LEU A 154 12.06 18.33 5.02
CA LEU A 154 11.44 17.28 4.24
C LEU A 154 10.52 17.85 3.15
N LYS A 155 9.68 18.85 3.48
CA LYS A 155 8.80 19.52 2.51
C LYS A 155 9.61 20.16 1.37
N ILE A 156 10.71 20.82 1.68
CA ILE A 156 11.59 21.44 0.66
C ILE A 156 12.24 20.35 -0.20
N TRP A 157 12.81 19.33 0.43
CA TRP A 157 13.50 18.24 -0.27
C TRP A 157 12.58 17.45 -1.19
N LEU A 158 11.37 17.13 -0.74
CA LEU A 158 10.37 16.46 -1.58
C LEU A 158 9.97 17.32 -2.77
N LYS A 159 9.76 18.64 -2.59
CA LYS A 159 9.43 19.55 -3.70
C LYS A 159 10.56 19.62 -4.73
N ASP A 160 11.81 19.59 -4.29
CA ASP A 160 12.97 19.58 -5.17
C ASP A 160 13.12 18.27 -5.96
N LYS A 161 12.71 17.14 -5.37
CA LYS A 161 12.75 15.80 -5.99
C LYS A 161 11.55 15.56 -6.91
N TYR A 162 10.37 16.03 -6.54
CA TYR A 162 9.11 15.92 -7.28
C TYR A 162 8.69 17.28 -7.83
N ARG A 163 9.53 17.84 -8.70
CA ARG A 163 9.30 19.18 -9.31
C ARG A 163 8.01 19.26 -10.12
N GLU A 164 7.50 18.12 -10.58
CA GLU A 164 6.34 18.01 -11.48
C GLU A 164 5.12 17.35 -10.81
N GLY A 165 5.19 17.02 -9.51
CA GLY A 165 4.14 16.27 -8.82
C GLY A 165 3.43 17.08 -7.75
N PHE A 166 2.10 17.03 -7.72
CA PHE A 166 1.33 17.41 -6.54
C PHE A 166 1.41 16.30 -5.48
N PHE A 167 1.78 16.66 -4.25
CA PHE A 167 1.68 15.75 -3.10
C PHE A 167 1.42 16.55 -1.83
N ASP A 168 0.39 16.12 -1.10
CA ASP A 168 0.10 16.61 0.23
C ASP A 168 1.03 15.90 1.23
N VAL A 169 2.10 16.61 1.63
CA VAL A 169 3.09 16.06 2.58
C VAL A 169 2.45 15.77 3.93
N ASP A 170 1.47 16.57 4.36
CA ASP A 170 0.87 16.38 5.68
C ASP A 170 -0.03 15.14 5.69
N ALA A 171 -0.81 14.89 4.62
CA ALA A 171 -1.57 13.66 4.44
C ALA A 171 -0.65 12.42 4.39
N ILE A 172 0.46 12.50 3.66
CA ILE A 172 1.45 11.43 3.57
C ILE A 172 2.08 11.12 4.94
N LEU A 173 2.52 12.14 5.66
CA LEU A 173 3.10 11.96 6.99
C LEU A 173 2.06 11.39 7.96
N MET A 174 0.81 11.86 7.91
CA MET A 174 -0.26 11.32 8.74
C MET A 174 -0.50 9.84 8.46
N GLU A 175 -0.44 9.39 7.21
CA GLU A 175 -0.56 7.97 6.85
C GLU A 175 0.59 7.14 7.44
N LEU A 176 1.83 7.62 7.34
CA LEU A 176 3.00 6.94 7.91
C LEU A 176 2.97 6.91 9.46
N ILE A 177 2.39 7.93 10.10
CA ILE A 177 2.15 7.98 11.55
C ILE A 177 1.07 6.97 11.95
N LYS A 178 -0.07 6.95 11.24
CA LYS A 178 -1.18 5.99 11.47
C LYS A 178 -0.71 4.53 11.34
N LYS A 179 0.36 4.28 10.58
CA LYS A 179 0.98 2.96 10.36
C LYS A 179 2.18 2.69 11.27
N ASP A 180 2.41 3.53 12.28
CA ASP A 180 3.51 3.42 13.24
C ASP A 180 4.90 3.33 12.59
N ILE A 181 5.10 3.86 11.37
CA ILE A 181 6.41 3.87 10.71
C ILE A 181 7.23 5.04 11.25
N ILE A 182 6.59 6.19 11.44
CA ILE A 182 7.23 7.43 11.89
C ILE A 182 6.52 8.04 13.09
N LYS A 183 7.22 8.91 13.82
CA LYS A 183 6.66 9.78 14.86
C LYS A 183 6.99 11.23 14.56
N GLU A 184 6.01 12.10 14.71
CA GLU A 184 6.19 13.56 14.64
C GLU A 184 6.27 14.12 16.07
N THR A 185 7.30 14.92 16.38
CA THR A 185 7.46 15.52 17.71
C THR A 185 8.16 16.88 17.65
N SER A 186 7.68 17.84 18.44
CA SER A 186 8.35 19.14 18.60
C SER A 186 9.47 19.05 19.63
N VAL A 187 10.69 19.47 19.26
CA VAL A 187 11.84 19.51 20.17
C VAL A 187 12.21 20.94 20.51
N LYS A 188 12.44 21.21 21.80
CA LYS A 188 12.78 22.55 22.27
C LYS A 188 14.04 23.07 21.58
N GLY A 189 13.93 24.27 21.01
CA GLY A 189 15.02 24.92 20.28
C GLY A 189 15.06 24.57 18.79
N MET A 190 14.17 23.71 18.30
CA MET A 190 13.98 23.47 16.87
C MET A 190 12.89 24.37 16.29
N PRO A 191 13.09 24.91 15.08
CA PRO A 191 12.13 25.83 14.45
C PRO A 191 10.91 25.12 13.84
N SER A 192 10.96 23.79 13.73
CA SER A 192 9.96 22.96 13.06
C SER A 192 9.89 21.60 13.77
N GLU A 193 8.76 20.92 13.61
CA GLU A 193 8.57 19.54 14.07
C GLU A 193 9.60 18.62 13.44
N LEU A 194 9.99 17.59 14.19
CA LEU A 194 10.89 16.55 13.73
C LEU A 194 10.12 15.28 13.43
N ILE A 195 10.52 14.62 12.36
CA ILE A 195 10.00 13.34 11.91
C ILE A 195 11.06 12.29 12.21
N PHE A 196 10.72 11.32 13.06
CA PHE A 196 11.59 10.24 13.51
C PHE A 196 11.14 8.91 12.92
N LEU A 197 12.08 8.07 12.49
CA LEU A 197 11.79 6.67 12.14
C LEU A 197 11.62 5.84 13.42
N ILE A 198 10.46 5.23 13.63
CA ILE A 198 10.20 4.42 14.84
C ILE A 198 10.08 2.93 14.53
N ASN A 199 9.53 2.59 13.36
CA ASN A 199 9.55 1.25 12.80
C ASN A 199 10.00 1.32 11.34
N ASP A 200 10.62 0.24 10.87
CA ASP A 200 11.01 0.09 9.47
C ASP A 200 10.22 -1.06 8.84
N LEU A 201 10.07 -1.03 7.52
CA LEU A 201 9.43 -2.11 6.78
C LEU A 201 10.44 -3.20 6.47
N PHE A 202 10.12 -4.41 6.90
CA PHE A 202 10.83 -5.62 6.54
C PHE A 202 10.05 -6.40 5.48
N MET A 203 10.72 -6.68 4.37
CA MET A 203 10.14 -7.39 3.23
C MET A 203 11.11 -8.45 2.75
N ILE A 204 10.63 -9.70 2.67
CA ILE A 204 11.45 -10.81 2.19
C ILE A 204 10.57 -11.94 1.67
N ARG A 205 11.10 -12.69 0.69
CA ARG A 205 10.52 -14.00 0.38
C ARG A 205 10.90 -15.03 1.46
N ARG A 206 9.94 -15.85 1.88
CA ARG A 206 10.16 -16.93 2.86
C ARG A 206 9.61 -18.27 2.37
N PRO A 207 10.25 -19.39 2.72
CA PRO A 207 9.75 -20.70 2.34
C PRO A 207 8.36 -20.93 2.96
N PRO A 208 7.46 -21.64 2.26
CA PRO A 208 6.12 -21.94 2.77
C PRO A 208 6.16 -23.10 3.79
N ILE A 209 6.70 -22.82 4.98
CA ILE A 209 7.00 -23.81 6.03
C ILE A 209 5.77 -24.67 6.38
N LYS A 210 4.57 -24.07 6.42
CA LYS A 210 3.32 -24.78 6.75
C LYS A 210 2.96 -25.85 5.70
N LEU A 211 3.24 -25.60 4.42
CA LEU A 211 3.01 -26.55 3.34
C LEU A 211 4.11 -27.62 3.31
N LEU A 212 5.37 -27.21 3.53
CA LEU A 212 6.53 -28.10 3.56
C LEU A 212 6.47 -29.15 4.67
N LYS A 213 5.92 -28.81 5.84
CA LYS A 213 5.82 -29.76 6.95
C LYS A 213 4.89 -30.93 6.64
N ASN A 214 3.74 -30.66 6.02
CA ASN A 214 2.69 -31.66 5.76
C ASN A 214 2.14 -31.58 4.32
N PRO A 215 2.96 -31.78 3.27
CA PRO A 215 2.55 -31.50 1.88
C PRO A 215 1.41 -32.41 1.40
N ILE A 216 1.37 -33.66 1.85
CA ILE A 216 0.34 -34.64 1.47
C ILE A 216 -1.02 -34.25 2.03
N GLU A 217 -1.09 -33.94 3.33
CA GLU A 217 -2.32 -33.45 3.98
C GLU A 217 -2.83 -32.14 3.37
N ARG A 218 -1.92 -31.38 2.76
CA ARG A 218 -2.20 -30.11 2.09
C ARG A 218 -2.59 -30.26 0.63
N GLY A 219 -2.64 -31.48 0.09
CA GLY A 219 -3.17 -31.78 -1.25
C GLY A 219 -2.13 -32.19 -2.29
N LEU A 220 -0.85 -32.29 -1.94
CA LEU A 220 0.19 -32.75 -2.87
C LEU A 220 0.21 -34.29 -2.96
N PRO A 221 0.16 -34.88 -4.17
CA PRO A 221 0.40 -36.31 -4.34
C PRO A 221 1.78 -36.73 -3.81
N GLU A 222 1.84 -37.87 -3.11
CA GLU A 222 3.04 -38.37 -2.42
C GLU A 222 4.30 -38.40 -3.32
N ARG A 223 4.15 -38.78 -4.59
CA ARG A 223 5.27 -38.85 -5.53
C ARG A 223 5.97 -37.51 -5.81
N PHE A 224 5.32 -36.38 -5.55
CA PHE A 224 5.89 -35.04 -5.80
C PHE A 224 6.52 -34.41 -4.56
N VAL A 225 6.46 -35.07 -3.40
CA VAL A 225 6.94 -34.51 -2.13
C VAL A 225 8.45 -34.23 -2.16
N GLU A 226 9.24 -35.18 -2.67
CA GLU A 226 10.70 -34.99 -2.80
C GLU A 226 11.04 -33.89 -3.82
N GLU A 227 10.34 -33.88 -4.96
CA GLU A 227 10.51 -32.85 -5.99
C GLU A 227 10.19 -31.45 -5.45
N TYR A 228 9.16 -31.33 -4.62
CA TYR A 228 8.77 -30.07 -4.00
C TYR A 228 9.81 -29.54 -3.02
N ASP A 229 10.39 -30.40 -2.16
CA ASP A 229 11.48 -30.01 -1.26
C ASP A 229 12.71 -29.56 -2.06
N ILE A 230 13.07 -30.29 -3.11
CA ILE A 230 14.20 -29.94 -4.00
C ILE A 230 13.94 -28.59 -4.71
N ALA A 231 12.75 -28.37 -5.24
CA ALA A 231 12.39 -27.13 -5.93
C ALA A 231 12.54 -25.91 -5.01
N ILE A 232 12.03 -25.99 -3.77
CA ILE A 232 12.15 -24.91 -2.79
C ILE A 232 13.60 -24.66 -2.41
N ARG A 233 14.38 -25.72 -2.13
CA ARG A 233 15.82 -25.57 -1.81
C ARG A 233 16.58 -24.91 -2.94
N ASN A 234 16.35 -25.35 -4.18
CA ASN A 234 17.01 -24.79 -5.36
C ASN A 234 16.68 -23.31 -5.56
N PHE A 235 15.45 -22.89 -5.28
CA PHE A 235 15.05 -21.49 -5.29
C PHE A 235 15.83 -20.68 -4.23
N TYR A 236 15.76 -21.08 -2.97
CA TYR A 236 16.36 -20.31 -1.87
C TYR A 236 17.89 -20.32 -1.83
N GLN A 237 18.55 -21.31 -2.45
CA GLN A 237 20.01 -21.27 -2.64
C GLN A 237 20.44 -20.10 -3.54
N LYS A 238 19.61 -19.77 -4.54
CA LYS A 238 19.89 -18.72 -5.54
C LYS A 238 19.28 -17.38 -5.16
N TYR A 239 18.19 -17.38 -4.39
CA TYR A 239 17.49 -16.17 -4.00
C TYR A 239 18.42 -15.20 -3.26
N ARG A 240 18.41 -13.94 -3.72
CA ARG A 240 19.07 -12.82 -3.07
C ARG A 240 18.03 -11.71 -2.94
N PRO A 241 17.64 -11.32 -1.71
CA PRO A 241 16.70 -10.23 -1.51
C PRO A 241 17.18 -8.95 -2.20
N SER A 242 16.28 -8.28 -2.91
CA SER A 242 16.53 -6.98 -3.54
C SER A 242 15.26 -6.13 -3.50
N ASP A 243 15.43 -4.81 -3.51
CA ASP A 243 14.30 -3.88 -3.56
C ASP A 243 13.50 -4.02 -4.86
N GLU A 244 14.17 -4.31 -5.98
CA GLU A 244 13.52 -4.51 -7.27
C GLU A 244 12.58 -5.73 -7.25
N ASP A 245 13.03 -6.85 -6.68
CA ASP A 245 12.19 -8.05 -6.50
C ASP A 245 11.02 -7.75 -5.56
N ASN A 246 11.28 -7.07 -4.45
CA ASN A 246 10.24 -6.68 -3.49
C ASN A 246 9.17 -5.81 -4.14
N ILE A 247 9.55 -4.72 -4.81
CA ILE A 247 8.61 -3.80 -5.47
C ILE A 247 7.78 -4.53 -6.52
N LYS A 248 8.41 -5.41 -7.32
CA LYS A 248 7.71 -6.19 -8.33
C LYS A 248 6.62 -7.09 -7.73
N ILE A 249 6.94 -7.84 -6.66
CA ILE A 249 5.97 -8.72 -6.01
C ILE A 249 4.85 -7.90 -5.35
N LEU A 250 5.21 -6.80 -4.69
CA LEU A 250 4.23 -5.92 -4.09
C LEU A 250 3.21 -5.44 -5.11
N ASP A 251 3.69 -4.93 -6.25
CA ASP A 251 2.86 -4.37 -7.32
C ASP A 251 2.01 -5.44 -8.03
N GLU A 252 2.67 -6.51 -8.49
CA GLU A 252 2.03 -7.52 -9.34
C GLU A 252 1.20 -8.54 -8.56
N VAL A 253 1.42 -8.69 -7.24
CA VAL A 253 0.80 -9.77 -6.43
C VAL A 253 0.11 -9.27 -5.17
N ILE A 254 0.77 -8.48 -4.32
CA ILE A 254 0.23 -8.16 -2.98
C ILE A 254 -0.83 -7.06 -3.04
N ALA A 255 -0.60 -6.03 -3.86
CA ALA A 255 -1.52 -4.92 -4.04
C ALA A 255 -2.71 -5.23 -4.96
N ASP A 256 -2.61 -6.29 -5.79
CA ASP A 256 -3.69 -6.77 -6.65
C ASP A 256 -4.67 -7.64 -5.82
N PRO A 257 -5.90 -7.16 -5.54
CA PRO A 257 -6.82 -7.89 -4.66
C PRO A 257 -7.21 -9.28 -5.19
N GLN A 258 -7.32 -9.43 -6.53
CA GLN A 258 -7.73 -10.70 -7.13
C GLN A 258 -6.62 -11.74 -7.02
N ILE A 259 -5.38 -11.33 -7.30
CA ILE A 259 -4.23 -12.23 -7.20
C ILE A 259 -3.92 -12.56 -5.75
N TYR A 260 -4.08 -11.60 -4.84
CA TYR A 260 -3.90 -11.84 -3.42
C TYR A 260 -4.90 -12.87 -2.86
N GLU A 261 -6.14 -12.93 -3.37
CA GLU A 261 -7.09 -14.00 -3.01
C GLU A 261 -6.64 -15.39 -3.49
N ILE A 262 -6.01 -15.47 -4.67
CA ILE A 262 -5.38 -16.72 -5.14
C ILE A 262 -4.22 -17.09 -4.20
N LEU A 263 -3.35 -16.13 -3.87
CA LEU A 263 -2.22 -16.34 -2.98
C LEU A 263 -2.67 -16.82 -1.58
N LYS A 264 -3.74 -16.24 -1.02
CA LYS A 264 -4.32 -16.67 0.26
C LYS A 264 -4.68 -18.16 0.26
N LEU A 265 -5.31 -18.65 -0.81
CA LEU A 265 -5.65 -20.06 -0.91
C LEU A 265 -4.40 -20.94 -1.01
N LEU A 266 -3.43 -20.52 -1.83
CA LEU A 266 -2.18 -21.26 -2.01
C LEU A 266 -1.36 -21.31 -0.71
N ARG A 267 -1.43 -20.29 0.15
CA ARG A 267 -0.76 -20.28 1.47
C ARG A 267 -1.28 -21.36 2.42
N ILE A 268 -2.49 -21.86 2.17
CA ILE A 268 -3.18 -22.82 3.04
C ILE A 268 -3.15 -24.24 2.47
N SER A 269 -3.16 -24.39 1.15
CA SER A 269 -3.31 -25.69 0.48
C SER A 269 -2.70 -25.70 -0.92
N ILE A 270 -2.25 -26.88 -1.32
CA ILE A 270 -1.82 -27.22 -2.67
C ILE A 270 -3.07 -27.72 -3.42
N VAL A 271 -3.39 -27.07 -4.53
CA VAL A 271 -4.72 -27.23 -5.17
C VAL A 271 -4.60 -27.45 -6.67
N THR A 272 -5.66 -28.02 -7.25
CA THR A 272 -5.79 -28.16 -8.71
C THR A 272 -6.52 -26.96 -9.30
N LYS A 273 -6.43 -26.80 -10.63
CA LYS A 273 -7.16 -25.73 -11.35
C LYS A 273 -8.66 -25.72 -11.03
N ASN A 274 -9.30 -26.90 -10.95
CA ASN A 274 -10.73 -27.03 -10.60
C ASN A 274 -11.10 -26.45 -9.23
N VAL A 275 -10.17 -26.45 -8.26
CA VAL A 275 -10.40 -25.86 -6.95
C VAL A 275 -10.22 -24.34 -7.02
N LEU A 276 -9.22 -23.87 -7.77
CA LEU A 276 -8.99 -22.44 -8.02
C LEU A 276 -10.18 -21.79 -8.73
N GLU A 277 -10.81 -22.48 -9.70
CA GLU A 277 -12.03 -22.01 -10.39
C GLU A 277 -13.19 -21.67 -9.44
N LYS A 278 -13.21 -22.22 -8.22
CA LYS A 278 -14.20 -21.86 -7.21
C LYS A 278 -14.02 -20.44 -6.66
N LEU A 279 -12.83 -19.83 -6.82
CA LEU A 279 -12.57 -18.44 -6.43
C LEU A 279 -13.35 -17.42 -7.27
N ARG A 280 -13.87 -17.80 -8.44
CA ARG A 280 -14.82 -16.96 -9.19
C ARG A 280 -16.04 -16.58 -8.35
N LYS A 281 -16.47 -17.47 -7.44
CA LYS A 281 -17.56 -17.18 -6.49
C LYS A 281 -17.21 -16.12 -5.45
N LYS A 282 -15.92 -15.82 -5.29
CA LYS A 282 -15.38 -14.77 -4.41
C LYS A 282 -14.95 -13.50 -5.18
N GLY A 283 -15.30 -13.39 -6.47
CA GLY A 283 -14.99 -12.21 -7.28
C GLY A 283 -13.58 -12.20 -7.90
N VAL A 284 -12.94 -13.36 -8.04
CA VAL A 284 -11.69 -13.50 -8.83
C VAL A 284 -12.07 -13.85 -10.26
N ASP A 285 -11.93 -12.89 -11.17
CA ASP A 285 -12.40 -13.04 -12.56
C ASP A 285 -11.34 -13.68 -13.47
N ASP A 286 -10.06 -13.34 -13.29
CA ASP A 286 -8.96 -13.85 -14.12
C ASP A 286 -7.98 -14.73 -13.33
N ILE A 287 -8.37 -15.99 -13.13
CA ILE A 287 -7.54 -16.98 -12.43
C ILE A 287 -6.27 -17.31 -13.24
N ASP A 288 -6.39 -17.44 -14.56
CA ASP A 288 -5.28 -17.84 -15.42
C ASP A 288 -4.22 -16.73 -15.50
N GLY A 289 -4.65 -15.46 -15.62
CA GLY A 289 -3.76 -14.31 -15.52
C GLY A 289 -3.10 -14.21 -14.15
N GLY A 290 -3.85 -14.41 -13.06
CA GLY A 290 -3.29 -14.41 -11.71
C GLY A 290 -2.26 -15.51 -11.46
N LEU A 291 -2.53 -16.74 -11.92
CA LEU A 291 -1.57 -17.84 -11.87
C LEU A 291 -0.33 -17.56 -12.71
N LYS A 292 -0.50 -16.97 -13.90
CA LYS A 292 0.61 -16.55 -14.74
C LYS A 292 1.51 -15.52 -14.03
N LYS A 293 0.93 -14.47 -13.41
CA LYS A 293 1.73 -13.50 -12.64
C LYS A 293 2.48 -14.18 -11.46
N LEU A 294 1.82 -15.08 -10.73
CA LEU A 294 2.48 -15.84 -9.66
C LEU A 294 3.63 -16.72 -10.18
N TRP A 295 3.46 -17.33 -11.36
CA TRP A 295 4.49 -18.15 -12.01
C TRP A 295 5.67 -17.29 -12.50
N ASP A 296 5.39 -16.20 -13.20
CA ASP A 296 6.39 -15.27 -13.73
C ASP A 296 7.22 -14.62 -12.60
N ASN A 297 6.62 -14.46 -11.42
CA ASN A 297 7.29 -14.02 -10.20
C ASN A 297 7.93 -15.16 -9.39
N GLN A 298 7.98 -16.39 -9.90
CA GLN A 298 8.55 -17.56 -9.23
C GLN A 298 7.97 -17.82 -7.82
N MET A 299 6.71 -17.46 -7.61
CA MET A 299 6.00 -17.69 -6.35
C MET A 299 5.34 -19.06 -6.30
N ILE A 300 5.07 -19.70 -7.45
CA ILE A 300 4.43 -21.01 -7.52
C ILE A 300 5.26 -21.99 -8.34
N HIS A 301 5.03 -23.27 -8.08
CA HIS A 301 5.50 -24.40 -8.87
C HIS A 301 4.31 -25.29 -9.22
N VAL A 302 4.33 -25.88 -10.42
CA VAL A 302 3.22 -26.63 -10.99
C VAL A 302 3.70 -28.04 -11.26
N PHE A 303 3.09 -28.99 -10.57
CA PHE A 303 3.33 -30.42 -10.78
C PHE A 303 2.24 -30.97 -11.70
N GLN A 304 2.61 -31.82 -12.65
CA GLN A 304 1.65 -32.46 -13.54
C GLN A 304 1.66 -33.97 -13.38
N ASP A 305 0.49 -34.55 -13.15
CA ASP A 305 0.35 -36.00 -13.09
C ASP A 305 0.30 -36.67 -14.47
N THR A 306 0.44 -38.00 -14.48
CA THR A 306 0.34 -38.83 -15.68
C THR A 306 -1.02 -38.78 -16.37
N LYS A 307 -2.06 -38.21 -15.72
CA LYS A 307 -3.40 -37.98 -16.28
C LYS A 307 -3.57 -36.54 -16.77
N GLY A 308 -2.53 -35.71 -16.68
CA GLY A 308 -2.53 -34.30 -17.07
C GLY A 308 -3.08 -33.34 -16.01
N ASN A 309 -3.40 -33.80 -14.79
CA ASN A 309 -3.87 -32.90 -13.73
C ASN A 309 -2.70 -32.08 -13.17
N GLU A 310 -2.90 -30.78 -13.09
CA GLU A 310 -1.93 -29.82 -12.55
C GLU A 310 -2.23 -29.53 -11.07
N TYR A 311 -1.16 -29.53 -10.27
CA TYR A 311 -1.17 -29.19 -8.85
C TYR A 311 -0.30 -27.96 -8.64
N TYR A 312 -0.91 -26.90 -8.13
CA TYR A 312 -0.30 -25.61 -7.91
C TYR A 312 0.14 -25.52 -6.44
N ALA A 313 1.45 -25.44 -6.23
CA ALA A 313 2.06 -25.32 -4.92
C ALA A 313 2.84 -24.01 -4.80
N LEU A 314 2.84 -23.41 -3.63
CA LEU A 314 3.66 -22.23 -3.34
C LEU A 314 5.14 -22.63 -3.36
N LEU A 315 5.95 -21.98 -4.19
CA LEU A 315 7.41 -22.13 -4.24
C LEU A 315 8.09 -21.15 -3.27
N SER A 316 7.63 -19.90 -3.29
CA SER A 316 8.12 -18.83 -2.40
C SER A 316 6.96 -17.96 -1.95
N ASP A 317 6.81 -17.81 -0.63
CA ASP A 317 5.84 -16.88 -0.04
C ASP A 317 6.51 -15.51 0.11
N PHE A 318 5.72 -14.45 0.10
CA PHE A 318 6.20 -13.10 0.44
C PHE A 318 5.76 -12.75 1.85
N TYR A 319 6.57 -11.96 2.55
CA TYR A 319 6.28 -11.52 3.91
C TYR A 319 6.64 -10.05 4.05
N THR A 320 5.69 -9.27 4.57
CA THR A 320 5.85 -7.85 4.90
C THR A 320 5.42 -7.65 6.35
N SER A 321 6.24 -6.97 7.14
CA SER A 321 5.90 -6.55 8.50
C SER A 321 6.68 -5.31 8.91
N LEU A 322 6.24 -4.67 10.00
CA LEU A 322 7.05 -3.68 10.70
C LEU A 322 8.14 -4.37 11.54
N ILE A 323 9.29 -3.72 11.65
CA ILE A 323 10.38 -4.13 12.54
C ILE A 323 10.91 -2.93 13.31
N TYR A 324 11.28 -3.17 14.57
CA TYR A 324 11.96 -2.17 15.37
C TYR A 324 13.39 -1.93 14.82
N PRO A 325 13.77 -0.70 14.45
CA PRO A 325 14.96 -0.43 13.66
C PRO A 325 16.19 -0.30 14.58
N LYS A 326 16.63 -1.41 15.19
CA LYS A 326 17.78 -1.45 16.12
C LYS A 326 19.04 -0.79 15.56
N TYR A 327 19.21 -0.82 14.23
CA TYR A 327 20.35 -0.22 13.55
C TYR A 327 20.39 1.32 13.65
N MET A 328 19.25 1.97 13.95
CA MET A 328 19.19 3.42 14.22
C MET A 328 20.08 3.84 15.38
N LEU A 329 20.31 2.97 16.37
CA LEU A 329 21.21 3.28 17.49
C LEU A 329 22.64 3.58 17.00
N ASN A 330 23.12 2.86 15.99
CA ASN A 330 24.44 3.10 15.40
C ASN A 330 24.46 4.42 14.63
N ILE A 331 23.35 4.77 13.95
CA ILE A 331 23.22 6.07 13.26
C ILE A 331 23.26 7.21 14.27
N ILE A 332 22.52 7.11 15.38
CA ILE A 332 22.51 8.12 16.45
C ILE A 332 23.92 8.30 17.04
N ILE A 333 24.61 7.20 17.37
CA ILE A 333 25.98 7.23 17.90
C ILE A 333 26.93 7.91 16.91
N HIS A 334 26.83 7.56 15.62
CA HIS A 334 27.65 8.16 14.58
C HIS A 334 27.39 9.67 14.46
N GLN A 335 26.12 10.08 14.41
CA GLN A 335 25.71 11.49 14.32
C GLN A 335 26.17 12.32 15.51
N TYR A 336 26.14 11.75 16.72
CA TYR A 336 26.71 12.36 17.91
C TYR A 336 28.22 12.56 17.78
N GLY A 337 28.95 11.53 17.33
CA GLY A 337 30.39 11.56 17.16
C GLY A 337 30.87 12.62 16.15
N VAL A 338 30.16 12.77 15.04
CA VAL A 338 30.48 13.77 13.99
C VAL A 338 29.80 15.12 14.20
N LYS A 339 28.99 15.27 15.26
CA LYS A 339 28.22 16.48 15.59
C LYS A 339 27.33 16.97 14.44
N SER A 340 26.74 16.06 13.68
CA SER A 340 25.86 16.43 12.54
C SER A 340 24.45 16.83 12.97
N LYS A 341 24.01 16.44 14.17
CA LYS A 341 22.73 16.84 14.77
C LYS A 341 22.97 17.28 16.22
N SER A 342 22.09 18.14 16.76
CA SER A 342 22.21 18.63 18.14
C SER A 342 21.92 17.53 19.17
N GLU A 343 22.54 17.59 20.34
CA GLU A 343 22.31 16.64 21.44
C GLU A 343 20.83 16.51 21.84
N ALA A 344 20.09 17.63 21.89
CA ALA A 344 18.67 17.62 22.23
C ALA A 344 17.83 16.75 21.27
N VAL A 345 18.15 16.77 19.98
CA VAL A 345 17.48 15.94 18.96
C VAL A 345 17.82 14.47 19.11
N LEU A 346 19.10 14.17 19.35
CA LEU A 346 19.54 12.78 19.50
C LEU A 346 19.01 12.14 20.78
N ILE A 347 18.94 12.90 21.88
CA ILE A 347 18.31 12.46 23.13
C ILE A 347 16.83 12.21 22.90
N GLU A 348 16.12 13.12 22.23
CA GLU A 348 14.70 12.91 21.93
C GLU A 348 14.50 11.68 21.05
N TYR A 349 15.38 11.44 20.07
CA TYR A 349 15.27 10.27 19.24
C TYR A 349 15.41 8.97 20.05
N LEU A 350 16.34 8.92 21.00
CA LEU A 350 16.46 7.78 21.92
C LEU A 350 15.20 7.60 22.78
N ASN A 351 14.58 8.68 23.26
CA ASN A 351 13.32 8.61 24.03
C ASN A 351 12.19 8.04 23.16
N VAL A 352 12.03 8.56 21.94
CA VAL A 352 11.02 8.11 20.98
C VAL A 352 11.17 6.63 20.64
N LEU A 353 12.41 6.17 20.45
CA LEU A 353 12.71 4.76 20.20
C LEU A 353 12.44 3.87 21.42
N ASP A 354 12.80 4.32 22.64
CA ASP A 354 12.52 3.56 23.87
C ASP A 354 11.01 3.44 24.13
N ASP A 355 10.24 4.52 23.95
CA ASP A 355 8.79 4.51 24.07
C ASP A 355 8.16 3.49 23.11
N ASN A 356 8.58 3.49 21.84
CA ASN A 356 8.08 2.57 20.82
C ASN A 356 8.50 1.10 21.10
N TYR A 357 9.70 0.89 21.63
CA TYR A 357 10.16 -0.46 21.98
C TYR A 357 9.33 -1.05 23.12
N ARG A 358 9.02 -0.25 24.14
CA ARG A 358 8.23 -0.68 25.30
C ARG A 358 6.79 -1.01 24.92
N SER A 359 6.15 -0.21 24.08
CA SER A 359 4.81 -0.50 23.57
C SER A 359 4.79 -1.81 22.79
N THR A 360 5.76 -2.01 21.88
CA THR A 360 5.88 -3.23 21.06
C THR A 360 6.05 -4.48 21.92
N LYS A 361 6.89 -4.41 22.95
CA LYS A 361 7.16 -5.55 23.83
C LYS A 361 5.92 -5.99 24.63
N LEU A 362 5.14 -5.04 25.13
CA LEU A 362 3.90 -5.31 25.87
C LEU A 362 2.86 -6.01 24.99
N VAL A 363 2.77 -5.63 23.70
CA VAL A 363 1.85 -6.29 22.74
C VAL A 363 2.28 -7.73 22.46
N SER A 364 3.59 -7.97 22.25
CA SER A 364 4.09 -9.33 21.99
C SER A 364 3.88 -10.30 23.16
N GLU A 365 3.91 -9.82 24.40
CA GLU A 365 3.67 -10.66 25.59
C GLU A 365 2.19 -11.05 25.74
N ILE A 366 1.26 -10.26 25.16
CA ILE A 366 -0.18 -10.54 25.19
C ILE A 366 -0.61 -11.51 24.08
N GLU A 367 0.09 -11.52 22.94
CA GLU A 367 -0.20 -12.45 21.82
C GLU A 367 0.38 -13.86 22.03
N GLU A 368 1.31 -14.03 22.98
CA GLU A 368 1.89 -15.32 23.36
C GLU A 368 1.14 -16.05 24.50
N GLU A 369 0.16 -15.39 25.15
CA GLU A 369 -0.79 -15.98 26.12
C GLU A 369 -2.10 -16.44 25.45
#